data_AF-A0A258BSZ9-F1
#
_entry.id   AF-A0A258BSZ9-F1
#
_cell.length_a   1.000
_cell.length_b   1.000
_cell.length_c   1.000
_cell.angle_alpha   90.00
_cell.angle_beta   90.00
_cell.angle_gamma   90.00
#
_symmetry.space_group_name_H-M   'P 1'
#
loop_
_entity.id
_entity.type
_entity.pdbx_description
1 polymer ?
#
loop_
_entity_poly.entity_id
_entity_poly.type
_entity_poly.pdbx_seq_one_letter_code
_entity_poly.pdbx_strand_id
1 'polypeptide(L)'
;MYEQSPTTTKHQLSAAELLSGIAATPEFGEAKKVYPFARALARTAFIRAGMFPKVKDEKRYDAKKLATTPEARVDRMIGTLPQYVEGLEGMRQHFRDTPPQSGEFHAAKHHVIRFNHSLKALLEADENLDAENLVVVITDMYGVMNSDRWGDDKDGWHSEQAWFKQHIDQCVRGMQHEVIASQIITAIGELTDEDGKPIDISVNTNVTIQDEVKGVDMFVTLDGVTFPIDIKASERTAQHARKKSRKPNSIIATGIHTRELGGAFRVSPDKARTLAPSLLEKLRAARNEHLAYLEEQQAAMPVAA
;
A
#
# COMPACT_ATOMS: atom_id res chain seq x y z
N MET A 1 2.60 23.61 -50.16
CA MET A 1 3.73 23.22 -49.30
C MET A 1 3.17 23.04 -47.91
N TYR A 2 3.07 21.81 -47.43
CA TYR A 2 2.59 21.52 -46.07
C TYR A 2 3.81 21.43 -45.17
N GLU A 3 3.92 22.35 -44.21
CA GLU A 3 4.88 22.28 -43.11
C GLU A 3 4.52 21.08 -42.23
N GLN A 4 5.47 20.17 -42.07
CA GLN A 4 5.40 19.08 -41.11
C GLN A 4 5.65 19.65 -39.71
N SER A 5 4.67 19.48 -38.81
CA SER A 5 4.83 19.79 -37.39
C SER A 5 5.95 18.93 -36.78
N PRO A 6 6.72 19.46 -35.82
CA PRO A 6 7.79 18.70 -35.17
C PRO A 6 7.17 17.58 -34.32
N THR A 7 7.55 16.34 -34.63
CA THR A 7 7.31 15.17 -33.80
C THR A 7 7.97 15.35 -32.44
N THR A 8 7.17 15.49 -31.39
CA THR A 8 7.62 15.44 -29.99
C THR A 8 8.05 14.00 -29.68
N THR A 9 9.35 13.73 -29.84
CA THR A 9 9.96 12.50 -29.35
C THR A 9 9.88 12.53 -27.82
N LYS A 10 8.99 11.73 -27.23
CA LYS A 10 8.98 11.48 -25.77
C LYS A 10 10.33 10.87 -25.40
N HIS A 11 11.25 11.67 -24.87
CA HIS A 11 12.46 11.16 -24.24
C HIS A 11 12.04 10.40 -22.98
N GLN A 12 11.89 9.08 -23.09
CA GLN A 12 11.93 8.20 -21.93
C GLN A 12 13.36 8.26 -21.39
N LEU A 13 13.55 8.94 -20.25
CA LEU A 13 14.81 8.87 -19.53
C LEU A 13 15.14 7.41 -19.26
N SER A 14 16.33 7.01 -19.66
CA SER A 14 16.87 5.70 -19.33
C SER A 14 17.08 5.60 -17.83
N ALA A 15 17.05 4.38 -17.29
CA ALA A 15 17.32 4.14 -15.87
C ALA A 15 18.70 4.70 -15.43
N ALA A 16 19.66 4.85 -16.35
CA ALA A 16 20.96 5.44 -16.10
C ALA A 16 20.89 6.96 -15.82
N GLU A 17 19.99 7.68 -16.51
CA GLU A 17 19.80 9.12 -16.34
C GLU A 17 19.06 9.41 -15.03
N LEU A 18 18.06 8.59 -14.68
CA LEU A 18 17.39 8.64 -13.38
C LEU A 18 18.38 8.43 -12.21
N LEU A 19 19.34 7.51 -12.36
CA LEU A 19 20.35 7.26 -11.32
C LEU A 19 21.39 8.37 -11.18
N SER A 20 21.81 8.97 -12.29
CA SER A 20 22.72 10.11 -12.25
C SER A 20 22.08 11.32 -11.55
N GLY A 21 20.77 11.50 -11.75
CA GLY A 21 19.98 12.51 -11.03
C GLY A 21 19.91 12.24 -9.54
N ILE A 22 19.55 11.02 -9.13
CA ILE A 22 19.47 10.60 -7.71
C ILE A 22 20.84 10.74 -7.02
N ALA A 23 21.92 10.29 -7.67
CA ALA A 23 23.24 10.29 -7.06
C ALA A 23 23.87 11.68 -6.91
N ALA A 24 23.34 12.68 -7.61
CA ALA A 24 23.81 14.07 -7.58
C ALA A 24 23.12 14.94 -6.52
N THR A 25 22.10 14.43 -5.84
CA THR A 25 21.38 15.21 -4.81
C THR A 25 22.17 15.24 -3.49
N PRO A 26 22.28 16.40 -2.82
CA PRO A 26 22.90 16.51 -1.49
C PRO A 26 22.32 15.53 -0.46
N GLU A 27 21.02 15.24 -0.58
CA GLU A 27 20.24 14.32 0.24
C GLU A 27 20.74 12.87 0.10
N PHE A 28 21.16 12.45 -1.09
CA PHE A 28 21.79 11.15 -1.32
C PHE A 28 23.20 11.07 -0.71
N GLY A 29 23.92 12.19 -0.66
CA GLY A 29 25.23 12.32 -0.02
C GLY A 29 25.18 12.14 1.50
N GLU A 30 24.14 12.67 2.14
CA GLU A 30 23.86 12.53 3.58
C GLU A 30 23.29 11.15 3.92
N ALA A 31 22.32 10.64 3.14
CA ALA A 31 21.68 9.33 3.34
C ALA A 31 22.64 8.13 3.21
N LYS A 32 23.75 8.29 2.48
CA LYS A 32 24.84 7.30 2.35
C LYS A 32 25.44 6.84 3.68
N LYS A 33 25.32 7.65 4.74
CA LYS A 33 25.95 7.40 6.04
C LYS A 33 25.07 6.60 7.00
N VAL A 34 23.76 6.49 6.74
CA VAL A 34 22.79 6.09 7.77
C VAL A 34 22.13 4.73 7.52
N TYR A 35 21.97 4.23 6.28
CA TYR A 35 21.30 2.92 6.08
C TYR A 35 21.77 2.10 4.86
N PRO A 36 21.77 0.75 4.94
CA PRO A 36 21.97 -0.19 3.83
C PRO A 36 20.94 -0.11 2.69
N PHE A 37 19.83 0.62 2.86
CA PHE A 37 18.69 0.64 1.93
C PHE A 37 18.96 1.40 0.62
N ALA A 38 19.70 2.52 0.69
CA ALA A 38 20.14 3.26 -0.50
C ALA A 38 21.16 2.46 -1.36
N ARG A 39 21.91 1.54 -0.74
CA ARG A 39 22.77 0.59 -1.47
C ARG A 39 21.95 -0.48 -2.19
N ALA A 40 20.82 -0.92 -1.66
CA ALA A 40 19.94 -1.88 -2.33
C ALA A 40 19.26 -1.25 -3.54
N LEU A 41 18.71 -0.03 -3.38
CA LEU A 41 18.15 0.78 -4.48
C LEU A 41 19.17 1.07 -5.59
N ALA A 42 20.40 1.47 -5.22
CA ALA A 42 21.48 1.67 -6.18
C ALA A 42 21.91 0.35 -6.85
N ARG A 43 22.02 -0.76 -6.10
CA ARG A 43 22.52 -2.04 -6.60
C ARG A 43 21.53 -2.73 -7.54
N THR A 44 20.22 -2.66 -7.31
CA THR A 44 19.24 -3.13 -8.30
C THR A 44 19.38 -2.35 -9.60
N ALA A 45 19.48 -1.03 -9.49
CA ALA A 45 19.60 -0.18 -10.66
C ALA A 45 20.90 -0.47 -11.45
N PHE A 46 22.00 -0.83 -10.76
CA PHE A 46 23.25 -1.32 -11.38
C PHE A 46 23.14 -2.73 -12.02
N ILE A 47 22.34 -3.64 -11.46
CA ILE A 47 22.09 -4.99 -12.02
C ILE A 47 21.24 -4.90 -13.29
N ARG A 48 20.22 -4.03 -13.32
CA ARG A 48 19.38 -3.79 -14.51
C ARG A 48 20.09 -3.00 -15.61
N ALA A 49 21.12 -2.22 -15.25
CA ALA A 49 22.01 -1.54 -16.19
C ALA A 49 23.18 -2.40 -16.70
N GLY A 50 23.27 -3.68 -16.31
CA GLY A 50 24.26 -4.63 -16.82
C GLY A 50 25.70 -4.42 -16.31
N MET A 51 25.90 -3.71 -15.20
CA MET A 51 27.22 -3.29 -14.70
C MET A 51 27.82 -4.15 -13.57
N PHE A 52 27.24 -5.32 -13.27
CA PHE A 52 27.88 -6.37 -12.47
C PHE A 52 27.94 -7.68 -13.27
N PRO A 53 28.97 -8.53 -13.05
CA PRO A 53 29.28 -9.60 -13.98
C PRO A 53 28.11 -10.55 -14.09
N LYS A 54 27.79 -10.95 -15.33
CA LYS A 54 26.90 -12.08 -15.63
C LYS A 54 27.24 -13.19 -14.64
N VAL A 55 26.30 -13.55 -13.77
CA VAL A 55 26.46 -14.65 -12.82
C VAL A 55 26.74 -15.89 -13.66
N LYS A 56 28.00 -16.33 -13.65
CA LYS A 56 28.50 -17.45 -14.45
C LYS A 56 28.18 -18.82 -13.84
N ASP A 57 27.39 -18.87 -12.77
CA ASP A 57 26.88 -20.11 -12.19
C ASP A 57 25.36 -20.20 -12.42
N GLU A 58 25.00 -20.74 -13.58
CA GLU A 58 23.63 -21.16 -13.95
C GLU A 58 23.15 -22.41 -13.19
N LYS A 59 23.81 -22.78 -12.09
CA LYS A 59 23.45 -23.97 -11.32
C LYS A 59 22.84 -23.56 -9.98
N ARG A 60 21.51 -23.42 -10.00
CA ARG A 60 20.57 -23.18 -8.88
C ARG A 60 20.20 -21.71 -8.61
N TYR A 61 19.50 -21.09 -9.55
CA TYR A 61 18.78 -19.84 -9.30
C TYR A 61 17.27 -20.10 -9.42
N ASP A 62 16.58 -20.22 -8.29
CA ASP A 62 15.14 -20.47 -8.24
C ASP A 62 14.38 -19.12 -8.29
N ALA A 63 13.88 -18.77 -9.47
CA ALA A 63 13.15 -17.53 -9.73
C ALA A 63 11.91 -17.35 -8.81
N LYS A 64 11.34 -18.44 -8.27
CA LYS A 64 10.25 -18.36 -7.30
C LYS A 64 10.70 -17.86 -5.93
N LYS A 65 11.91 -18.21 -5.48
CA LYS A 65 12.49 -17.71 -4.22
C LYS A 65 12.94 -16.25 -4.33
N LEU A 66 13.40 -15.83 -5.51
CA LEU A 66 13.77 -14.43 -5.76
C LEU A 66 12.55 -13.51 -5.76
N ALA A 67 11.40 -13.95 -6.29
CA ALA A 67 10.18 -13.15 -6.30
C ALA A 67 9.65 -12.78 -4.90
N THR A 68 10.14 -13.42 -3.84
CA THR A 68 9.73 -13.20 -2.45
C THR A 68 10.74 -12.44 -1.60
N THR A 69 11.94 -12.11 -2.13
CA THR A 69 12.94 -11.38 -1.32
C THR A 69 12.57 -9.89 -1.20
N PRO A 70 12.98 -9.21 -0.11
CA PRO A 70 12.78 -7.77 0.03
C PRO A 70 13.25 -6.97 -1.20
N GLU A 71 14.37 -7.37 -1.81
CA GLU A 71 14.92 -6.71 -2.99
C GLU A 71 13.99 -6.80 -4.21
N ALA A 72 13.44 -7.99 -4.51
CA ALA A 72 12.49 -8.13 -5.62
C ALA A 72 11.15 -7.42 -5.35
N ARG A 73 10.79 -7.23 -4.07
CA ARG A 73 9.61 -6.46 -3.67
C ARG A 73 9.84 -4.96 -3.86
N VAL A 74 11.02 -4.45 -3.50
CA VAL A 74 11.44 -3.06 -3.80
C VAL A 74 11.39 -2.80 -5.30
N ASP A 75 11.97 -3.69 -6.10
CA ASP A 75 11.94 -3.63 -7.58
C ASP A 75 10.54 -3.53 -8.17
N ARG A 76 9.63 -4.34 -7.64
CA ARG A 76 8.24 -4.37 -8.09
C ARG A 76 7.52 -3.08 -7.72
N MET A 77 7.71 -2.59 -6.49
CA MET A 77 7.15 -1.32 -6.03
C MET A 77 7.63 -0.15 -6.91
N ILE A 78 8.95 -0.03 -7.15
CA ILE A 78 9.52 1.02 -8.02
C ILE A 78 8.93 0.92 -9.44
N GLY A 79 8.81 -0.29 -9.99
CA GLY A 79 8.24 -0.50 -11.32
C GLY A 79 6.78 -0.05 -11.46
N THR A 80 6.03 0.05 -10.35
CA THR A 80 4.64 0.54 -10.34
C THR A 80 4.51 2.04 -10.07
N LEU A 81 5.58 2.73 -9.67
CA LEU A 81 5.54 4.14 -9.30
C LEU A 81 5.11 5.10 -10.44
N PRO A 82 5.53 4.94 -11.71
CA PRO A 82 5.05 5.81 -12.79
C PRO A 82 3.52 5.77 -12.94
N GLN A 83 2.95 4.55 -12.90
CA GLN A 83 1.51 4.35 -12.99
C GLN A 83 0.79 4.91 -11.76
N TYR A 84 1.38 4.79 -10.57
CA TYR A 84 0.85 5.40 -9.35
C TYR A 84 0.70 6.92 -9.51
N VAL A 85 1.74 7.59 -10.03
CA VAL A 85 1.73 9.04 -10.29
C VAL A 85 0.64 9.40 -11.31
N GLU A 86 0.59 8.70 -12.45
CA GLU A 86 -0.46 8.89 -13.46
C GLU A 86 -1.87 8.69 -12.86
N GLY A 87 -2.04 7.67 -12.02
CA GLY A 87 -3.30 7.38 -11.33
C GLY A 87 -3.72 8.48 -10.35
N LEU A 88 -2.78 9.00 -9.54
CA LEU A 88 -3.05 10.11 -8.63
C LEU A 88 -3.43 11.40 -9.40
N GLU A 89 -2.74 11.69 -10.50
CA GLU A 89 -3.02 12.85 -11.33
C GLU A 89 -4.37 12.73 -12.03
N GLY A 90 -4.68 11.56 -12.60
CA GLY A 90 -5.99 11.29 -13.18
C GLY A 90 -7.11 11.46 -12.16
N MET A 91 -6.97 10.85 -10.97
CA MET A 91 -7.93 11.05 -9.88
C MET A 91 -8.08 12.53 -9.50
N ARG A 92 -6.99 13.29 -9.42
CA ARG A 92 -7.00 14.73 -9.09
C ARG A 92 -7.75 15.56 -10.14
N GLN A 93 -7.55 15.30 -11.42
CA GLN A 93 -8.26 15.98 -12.51
C GLN A 93 -9.77 15.68 -12.42
N HIS A 94 -10.15 14.43 -12.16
CA HIS A 94 -11.54 14.02 -12.02
C HIS A 94 -12.29 14.59 -10.80
N PHE A 95 -11.59 15.05 -9.75
CA PHE A 95 -12.24 15.77 -8.64
C PHE A 95 -12.46 17.26 -8.92
N ARG A 96 -11.82 17.82 -9.96
CA ARG A 96 -11.97 19.23 -10.36
C ARG A 96 -13.07 19.42 -11.40
N ASP A 97 -13.25 18.44 -12.28
CA ASP A 97 -14.26 18.45 -13.35
C ASP A 97 -15.50 17.62 -12.93
N THR A 98 -16.67 17.93 -13.48
CA THR A 98 -18.02 17.44 -13.06
C THR A 98 -18.19 15.90 -13.19
N PRO A 99 -19.34 15.29 -12.76
CA PRO A 99 -19.34 13.96 -12.16
C PRO A 99 -18.79 12.85 -13.08
N PRO A 100 -18.13 11.84 -12.52
CA PRO A 100 -17.17 11.00 -13.23
C PRO A 100 -17.81 10.19 -14.37
N GLN A 101 -17.14 10.15 -15.52
CA GLN A 101 -17.22 8.96 -16.37
C GLN A 101 -16.53 7.83 -15.61
N SER A 102 -17.31 6.87 -15.13
CA SER A 102 -16.87 5.85 -14.16
C SER A 102 -15.59 5.11 -14.60
N GLY A 103 -15.41 4.87 -15.90
CA GLY A 103 -14.31 4.08 -16.46
C GLY A 103 -12.90 4.65 -16.20
N GLU A 104 -12.68 5.94 -16.45
CA GLU A 104 -11.35 6.56 -16.32
C GLU A 104 -10.93 6.69 -14.86
N PHE A 105 -11.87 7.09 -13.99
CA PHE A 105 -11.64 7.11 -12.55
C PHE A 105 -11.31 5.70 -12.01
N HIS A 106 -12.01 4.66 -12.47
CA HIS A 106 -11.70 3.29 -12.08
C HIS A 106 -10.32 2.83 -12.57
N ALA A 107 -9.92 3.19 -13.79
CA ALA A 107 -8.59 2.89 -14.32
C ALA A 107 -7.48 3.59 -13.52
N ALA A 108 -7.65 4.88 -13.20
CA ALA A 108 -6.73 5.63 -12.36
C ALA A 108 -6.62 5.02 -10.95
N LYS A 109 -7.76 4.64 -10.34
CA LYS A 109 -7.81 3.94 -9.05
C LYS A 109 -7.09 2.59 -9.09
N HIS A 110 -7.18 1.84 -10.19
CA HIS A 110 -6.46 0.56 -10.34
C HIS A 110 -4.94 0.73 -10.30
N HIS A 111 -4.40 1.79 -10.90
CA HIS A 111 -2.96 2.06 -10.85
C HIS A 111 -2.50 2.37 -9.43
N VAL A 112 -3.28 3.16 -8.69
CA VAL A 112 -3.05 3.45 -7.27
C VAL A 112 -3.01 2.16 -6.44
N ILE A 113 -4.02 1.30 -6.61
CA ILE A 113 -4.13 0.03 -5.89
C ILE A 113 -2.95 -0.92 -6.20
N ARG A 114 -2.49 -1.00 -7.45
CA ARG A 114 -1.35 -1.88 -7.82
C ARG A 114 -0.05 -1.49 -7.12
N PHE A 115 0.20 -0.19 -7.01
CA PHE A 115 1.32 0.31 -6.24
C PHE A 115 1.14 -0.02 -4.76
N ASN A 116 -0.07 0.20 -4.22
CA ASN A 116 -0.38 -0.13 -2.83
C ASN A 116 -0.09 -1.60 -2.50
N HIS A 117 -0.56 -2.53 -3.33
CA HIS A 117 -0.28 -3.96 -3.18
C HIS A 117 1.23 -4.27 -3.19
N SER A 118 1.99 -3.59 -4.04
CA SER A 118 3.44 -3.79 -4.16
C SER A 118 4.17 -3.26 -2.93
N LEU A 119 3.72 -2.12 -2.38
CA LEU A 119 4.22 -1.54 -1.14
C LEU A 119 3.89 -2.43 0.06
N LYS A 120 2.63 -2.88 0.20
CA LYS A 120 2.21 -3.81 1.26
C LYS A 120 3.05 -5.09 1.27
N ALA A 121 3.30 -5.68 0.11
CA ALA A 121 4.14 -6.86 -0.01
C ALA A 121 5.62 -6.62 0.37
N LEU A 122 6.11 -5.39 0.27
CA LEU A 122 7.44 -5.01 0.78
C LEU A 122 7.41 -4.90 2.31
N LEU A 123 6.38 -4.27 2.89
CA LEU A 123 6.20 -4.14 4.34
C LEU A 123 6.05 -5.48 5.05
N GLU A 124 5.38 -6.44 4.41
CA GLU A 124 5.25 -7.82 4.90
C GLU A 124 6.60 -8.57 4.86
N ALA A 125 7.47 -8.25 3.89
CA ALA A 125 8.75 -8.94 3.69
C ALA A 125 9.92 -8.38 4.52
N ASP A 126 9.87 -7.11 4.94
CA ASP A 126 10.93 -6.47 5.73
C ASP A 126 10.35 -5.75 6.96
N GLU A 127 10.70 -6.28 8.14
CA GLU A 127 10.21 -5.78 9.43
C GLU A 127 10.95 -4.54 9.94
N ASN A 128 12.11 -4.23 9.36
CA ASN A 128 12.96 -3.12 9.79
C ASN A 128 12.67 -1.82 9.04
N LEU A 129 11.67 -1.83 8.16
CA LEU A 129 11.26 -0.64 7.43
C LEU A 129 10.68 0.40 8.39
N ASP A 130 10.97 1.65 8.06
CA ASP A 130 10.49 2.81 8.78
C ASP A 130 9.60 3.65 7.86
N ALA A 131 8.45 4.06 8.38
CA ALA A 131 7.43 4.76 7.61
C ALA A 131 7.91 6.13 7.13
N GLU A 132 8.68 6.86 7.94
CA GLU A 132 9.17 8.19 7.57
C GLU A 132 10.20 8.09 6.46
N ASN A 133 11.15 7.15 6.59
CA ASN A 133 12.14 6.87 5.55
C ASN A 133 11.47 6.44 4.24
N LEU A 134 10.44 5.61 4.31
CA LEU A 134 9.73 5.14 3.11
C LEU A 134 9.00 6.30 2.40
N VAL A 135 8.34 7.18 3.15
CA VAL A 135 7.70 8.40 2.63
C VAL A 135 8.73 9.31 1.95
N VAL A 136 9.87 9.56 2.60
CA VAL A 136 10.94 10.40 2.04
C VAL A 136 11.47 9.78 0.74
N VAL A 137 11.87 8.51 0.75
CA VAL A 137 12.45 7.83 -0.42
C VAL A 137 11.49 7.82 -1.61
N ILE A 138 10.20 7.53 -1.40
CA ILE A 138 9.22 7.52 -2.50
C ILE A 138 8.96 8.94 -3.02
N THR A 139 8.94 9.93 -2.13
CA THR A 139 8.82 11.35 -2.52
C THR A 139 10.02 11.83 -3.33
N ASP A 140 11.23 11.41 -2.97
CA ASP A 140 12.46 11.77 -3.69
C ASP A 140 12.52 11.08 -5.05
N MET A 141 12.04 9.83 -5.17
CA MET A 141 11.90 9.16 -6.46
C MET A 141 10.92 9.89 -7.38
N TYR A 142 9.76 10.33 -6.87
CA TYR A 142 8.86 11.22 -7.61
C TYR A 142 9.58 12.51 -8.03
N GLY A 143 10.36 13.04 -7.09
CA GLY A 143 11.32 14.12 -7.23
C GLY A 143 12.13 14.05 -8.53
N VAL A 144 12.88 12.96 -8.65
CA VAL A 144 13.77 12.76 -9.80
C VAL A 144 12.98 12.48 -11.07
N MET A 145 11.96 11.62 -11.00
CA MET A 145 11.17 11.22 -12.16
C MET A 145 10.47 12.39 -12.87
N ASN A 146 10.14 13.45 -12.12
CA ASN A 146 9.40 14.60 -12.65
C ASN A 146 10.25 15.87 -12.75
N SER A 147 11.55 15.82 -12.47
CA SER A 147 12.41 17.01 -12.46
C SER A 147 12.33 17.84 -13.75
N ASP A 148 12.35 17.19 -14.92
CA ASP A 148 12.27 17.84 -16.23
C ASP A 148 10.89 18.48 -16.52
N ARG A 149 9.83 18.04 -15.85
CA ARG A 149 8.46 18.54 -16.07
C ARG A 149 8.30 20.00 -15.66
N TRP A 150 9.10 20.46 -14.70
CA TRP A 150 8.90 21.75 -14.05
C TRP A 150 9.86 22.83 -14.52
N GLY A 151 10.94 22.47 -15.23
CA GLY A 151 11.90 23.45 -15.76
C GLY A 151 12.38 24.42 -14.69
N ASP A 152 12.15 25.72 -14.91
CA ASP A 152 12.52 26.80 -13.99
C ASP A 152 11.47 27.10 -12.89
N ASP A 153 10.28 26.48 -12.93
CA ASP A 153 9.19 26.69 -11.97
C ASP A 153 9.44 25.93 -10.65
N LYS A 154 10.35 26.48 -9.83
CA LYS A 154 10.72 25.91 -8.53
C LYS A 154 9.57 25.92 -7.52
N ASP A 155 8.69 26.91 -7.56
CA ASP A 155 7.58 27.03 -6.61
C ASP A 155 6.47 26.02 -6.95
N GLY A 156 6.17 25.82 -8.24
CA GLY A 156 5.32 24.74 -8.72
C GLY A 156 5.89 23.37 -8.35
N TRP A 157 7.21 23.20 -8.51
CA TRP A 157 7.91 21.98 -8.14
C TRP A 157 7.73 21.59 -6.66
N HIS A 158 8.03 22.52 -5.75
CA HIS A 158 7.90 22.27 -4.31
C HIS A 158 6.45 22.00 -3.90
N SER A 159 5.50 22.71 -4.51
CA SER A 159 4.06 22.53 -4.23
C SER A 159 3.58 21.12 -4.63
N GLU A 160 4.02 20.62 -5.78
CA GLU A 160 3.63 19.31 -6.28
C GLU A 160 4.33 18.18 -5.53
N GLN A 161 5.60 18.36 -5.17
CA GLN A 161 6.32 17.41 -4.32
C GLN A 161 5.68 17.33 -2.92
N ALA A 162 5.25 18.45 -2.34
CA ALA A 162 4.55 18.47 -1.06
C ALA A 162 3.18 17.78 -1.12
N TRP A 163 2.42 18.01 -2.20
CA TRP A 163 1.16 17.31 -2.46
C TRP A 163 1.37 15.80 -2.59
N PHE A 164 2.36 15.37 -3.38
CA PHE A 164 2.69 13.95 -3.55
C PHE A 164 3.11 13.32 -2.22
N LYS A 165 3.97 14.01 -1.45
CA LYS A 165 4.41 13.59 -0.11
C LYS A 165 3.23 13.34 0.83
N GLN A 166 2.21 14.19 0.80
CA GLN A 166 1.01 14.02 1.61
C GLN A 166 0.23 12.76 1.24
N HIS A 167 0.13 12.44 -0.05
CA HIS A 167 -0.57 11.23 -0.50
C HIS A 167 0.18 9.94 -0.18
N ILE A 168 1.50 9.94 -0.38
CA ILE A 168 2.29 8.75 0.01
C ILE A 168 2.32 8.57 1.53
N ASP A 169 2.37 9.65 2.33
CA ASP A 169 2.22 9.53 3.78
C ASP A 169 0.87 8.92 4.15
N GLN A 170 -0.24 9.41 3.60
CA GLN A 170 -1.57 8.82 3.85
C GLN A 170 -1.63 7.32 3.48
N CYS A 171 -1.06 6.94 2.35
CA CYS A 171 -0.96 5.56 1.88
C CYS A 171 -0.15 4.69 2.86
N VAL A 172 1.08 5.11 3.19
CA VAL A 172 1.99 4.41 4.10
C VAL A 172 1.38 4.24 5.49
N ARG A 173 0.75 5.31 6.02
CA ARG A 173 0.08 5.27 7.32
C ARG A 173 -1.15 4.35 7.27
N GLY A 174 -1.90 4.32 6.18
CA GLY A 174 -2.99 3.36 5.97
C GLY A 174 -2.50 1.92 6.10
N MET A 175 -1.46 1.56 5.36
CA MET A 175 -0.87 0.21 5.39
C MET A 175 -0.27 -0.14 6.75
N GLN A 176 0.33 0.83 7.44
CA GLN A 176 0.79 0.64 8.81
C GLN A 176 -0.34 0.14 9.72
N HIS A 177 -1.57 0.65 9.56
CA HIS A 177 -2.72 0.13 10.32
C HIS A 177 -3.18 -1.24 9.86
N GLU A 178 -3.08 -1.57 8.58
CA GLU A 178 -3.39 -2.92 8.08
C GLU A 178 -2.43 -3.97 8.66
N VAL A 179 -1.13 -3.69 8.67
CA VAL A 179 -0.10 -4.58 9.26
C VAL A 179 -0.37 -4.78 10.74
N ILE A 180 -0.62 -3.70 11.48
CA ILE A 180 -0.95 -3.74 12.90
C ILE A 180 -2.23 -4.55 13.16
N ALA A 181 -3.28 -4.32 12.37
CA ALA A 181 -4.53 -5.08 12.50
C ALA A 181 -4.28 -6.58 12.31
N SER A 182 -3.52 -6.95 11.27
CA SER A 182 -3.14 -8.34 11.03
C SER A 182 -2.37 -8.93 12.22
N GLN A 183 -1.46 -8.19 12.83
CA GLN A 183 -0.72 -8.67 14.03
C GLN A 183 -1.65 -8.88 15.23
N ILE A 184 -2.56 -7.94 15.49
CA ILE A 184 -3.52 -8.07 16.59
C ILE A 184 -4.46 -9.26 16.33
N ILE A 185 -4.91 -9.46 15.09
CA ILE A 185 -5.74 -10.60 14.71
C ILE A 185 -5.00 -11.92 14.93
N THR A 186 -3.73 -12.02 14.55
CA THR A 186 -2.92 -13.20 14.85
C THR A 186 -2.82 -13.45 16.36
N ALA A 187 -2.69 -12.41 17.18
CA ALA A 187 -2.65 -12.52 18.63
C ALA A 187 -4.01 -12.96 19.25
N ILE A 188 -5.14 -12.73 18.57
CA ILE A 188 -6.46 -13.24 19.02
C ILE A 188 -6.47 -14.77 19.05
N GLY A 189 -5.76 -15.44 18.14
CA GLY A 189 -5.68 -16.91 18.12
C GLY A 189 -4.97 -17.51 19.35
N GLU A 190 -4.27 -16.70 20.14
CA GLU A 190 -3.69 -17.11 21.42
C GLU A 190 -4.70 -17.02 22.59
N LEU A 191 -5.85 -16.38 22.39
CA LEU A 191 -6.92 -16.27 23.39
C LEU A 191 -7.76 -17.55 23.42
N THR A 192 -8.45 -17.77 24.53
CA THR A 192 -9.43 -18.86 24.69
C THR A 192 -10.86 -18.35 24.73
N ASP A 193 -11.78 -19.14 24.20
CA ASP A 193 -13.23 -18.96 24.35
C ASP A 193 -13.72 -19.32 25.77
N GLU A 194 -15.04 -19.28 25.97
CA GLU A 194 -15.70 -19.59 27.26
C GLU A 194 -15.49 -21.06 27.69
N ASP A 195 -15.26 -21.96 26.72
CA ASP A 195 -14.99 -23.38 26.95
C ASP A 195 -13.50 -23.68 27.16
N GLY A 196 -12.65 -22.65 27.17
CA GLY A 196 -11.21 -22.77 27.32
C GLY A 196 -10.49 -23.28 26.05
N LYS A 197 -11.14 -23.24 24.88
CA LYS A 197 -10.53 -23.62 23.60
C LYS A 197 -9.93 -22.40 22.90
N PRO A 198 -8.84 -22.55 22.13
CA PRO A 198 -8.32 -21.47 21.31
C PRO A 198 -9.38 -20.92 20.36
N ILE A 199 -9.43 -19.60 20.21
CA ILE A 199 -10.35 -18.96 19.25
C ILE A 199 -9.94 -19.33 17.82
N ASP A 200 -10.89 -19.86 17.05
CA ASP A 200 -10.68 -20.18 15.63
C ASP A 200 -10.70 -18.90 14.79
N ILE A 201 -9.52 -18.38 14.50
CA ILE A 201 -9.35 -17.15 13.72
C ILE A 201 -8.21 -17.25 12.72
N SER A 202 -8.42 -16.73 11.51
CA SER A 202 -7.36 -16.50 10.53
C SER A 202 -7.59 -15.22 9.75
N VAL A 203 -6.51 -14.68 9.17
CA VAL A 203 -6.53 -13.46 8.36
C VAL A 203 -5.91 -13.73 7.00
N ASN A 204 -6.57 -13.24 5.95
CA ASN A 204 -6.06 -13.23 4.59
C ASN A 204 -5.88 -11.78 4.13
N THR A 205 -4.62 -11.37 4.01
CA THR A 205 -4.23 -10.02 3.52
C THR A 205 -4.11 -9.92 2.00
N ASN A 206 -4.23 -11.05 1.29
CA ASN A 206 -4.21 -11.09 -0.18
C ASN A 206 -5.58 -10.71 -0.77
N VAL A 207 -5.91 -9.43 -0.69
CA VAL A 207 -7.09 -8.86 -1.35
C VAL A 207 -6.83 -8.64 -2.84
N THR A 208 -7.86 -8.83 -3.66
CA THR A 208 -7.75 -8.50 -5.09
C THR A 208 -7.98 -7.00 -5.30
N ILE A 209 -7.58 -6.49 -6.47
CA ILE A 209 -7.88 -5.10 -6.86
C ILE A 209 -9.38 -4.82 -6.78
N GLN A 210 -10.22 -5.81 -7.14
CA GLN A 210 -11.68 -5.66 -7.10
C GLN A 210 -12.23 -5.57 -5.66
N ASP A 211 -11.56 -6.21 -4.71
CA ASP A 211 -11.93 -6.14 -3.30
C ASP A 211 -11.52 -4.78 -2.71
N GLU A 212 -10.31 -4.28 -3.01
CA GLU A 212 -9.86 -2.96 -2.56
C GLU A 212 -10.67 -1.82 -3.20
N VAL A 213 -11.15 -2.00 -4.45
CA VAL A 213 -12.10 -1.06 -5.06
C VAL A 213 -13.39 -0.94 -4.24
N LYS A 214 -13.85 -2.04 -3.63
CA LYS A 214 -15.02 -2.09 -2.72
C LYS A 214 -14.69 -1.66 -1.29
N GLY A 215 -13.44 -1.29 -1.00
CA GLY A 215 -12.98 -0.84 0.32
C GLY A 215 -12.69 -2.00 1.27
N VAL A 216 -12.23 -3.14 0.76
CA VAL A 216 -11.81 -4.28 1.58
C VAL A 216 -10.28 -4.29 1.70
N ASP A 217 -9.77 -4.27 2.93
CA ASP A 217 -8.33 -4.29 3.20
C ASP A 217 -7.81 -5.71 3.50
N MET A 218 -8.68 -6.54 4.10
CA MET A 218 -8.41 -7.95 4.39
C MET A 218 -9.70 -8.74 4.61
N PHE A 219 -9.60 -10.07 4.52
CA PHE A 219 -10.65 -11.00 4.92
C PHE A 219 -10.26 -11.67 6.24
N VAL A 220 -11.23 -11.78 7.16
CA VAL A 220 -11.06 -12.50 8.43
C VAL A 220 -12.00 -13.68 8.43
N THR A 221 -11.48 -14.84 8.80
CA THR A 221 -12.28 -16.02 9.15
C THR A 221 -12.32 -16.11 10.66
N LEU A 222 -13.51 -16.02 11.26
CA LEU A 222 -13.74 -16.17 12.70
C LEU A 222 -14.86 -17.16 12.92
N ASP A 223 -14.60 -18.21 13.71
CA ASP A 223 -15.55 -19.28 14.01
C ASP A 223 -16.19 -19.86 12.74
N GLY A 224 -15.35 -20.17 11.74
CA GLY A 224 -15.78 -20.71 10.44
C GLY A 224 -16.43 -19.71 9.45
N VAL A 225 -16.65 -18.44 9.84
CA VAL A 225 -17.28 -17.43 8.97
C VAL A 225 -16.23 -16.47 8.41
N THR A 226 -16.14 -16.39 7.07
CA THR A 226 -15.23 -15.45 6.40
C THR A 226 -15.95 -14.17 5.99
N PHE A 227 -15.44 -13.01 6.41
CA PHE A 227 -16.04 -11.71 6.10
C PHE A 227 -14.96 -10.65 5.79
N PRO A 228 -15.28 -9.67 4.93
CA PRO A 228 -14.37 -8.58 4.61
C PRO A 228 -14.32 -7.55 5.74
N ILE A 229 -13.16 -6.92 5.95
CA ILE A 229 -13.01 -5.78 6.85
C ILE A 229 -12.22 -4.63 6.19
N ASP A 230 -12.55 -3.42 6.63
CA ASP A 230 -11.91 -2.15 6.26
C ASP A 230 -11.24 -1.57 7.50
N ILE A 231 -9.93 -1.37 7.47
CA ILE A 231 -9.15 -0.91 8.61
C ILE A 231 -8.96 0.60 8.56
N LYS A 232 -9.23 1.26 9.68
CA LYS A 232 -8.97 2.68 9.85
C LYS A 232 -8.00 2.95 11.00
N ALA A 233 -7.27 4.06 10.85
CA ALA A 233 -6.34 4.54 11.85
C ALA A 233 -7.00 4.84 13.20
N SER A 234 -8.15 5.51 13.17
CA SER A 234 -8.82 6.01 14.37
C SER A 234 -10.31 5.77 14.33
N GLU A 235 -10.92 5.77 15.52
CA GLU A 235 -12.36 5.63 15.68
C GLU A 235 -13.12 6.79 15.02
N ARG A 236 -12.55 8.01 15.04
CA ARG A 236 -13.11 9.16 14.32
C ARG A 236 -13.19 8.90 12.81
N THR A 237 -12.12 8.37 12.22
CA THR A 237 -12.08 8.04 10.79
C THR A 237 -13.04 6.89 10.47
N ALA A 238 -13.07 5.87 11.33
CA ALA A 238 -14.01 4.75 11.19
C ALA A 238 -15.46 5.24 11.22
N GLN A 239 -15.86 6.05 12.20
CA GLN A 239 -17.21 6.61 12.28
C GLN A 239 -17.61 7.41 11.03
N HIS A 240 -16.69 8.21 10.47
CA HIS A 240 -16.96 8.95 9.23
C HIS A 240 -17.18 8.00 8.04
N ALA A 241 -16.41 6.92 7.94
CA ALA A 241 -16.59 5.90 6.92
C ALA A 241 -17.90 5.11 7.12
N ARG A 242 -18.23 4.73 8.36
CA ARG A 242 -19.46 4.01 8.72
C ARG A 242 -20.72 4.75 8.31
N LYS A 243 -20.77 6.08 8.47
CA LYS A 243 -21.91 6.92 8.04
C LYS A 243 -22.23 6.82 6.55
N LYS A 244 -21.28 6.36 5.72
CA LYS A 244 -21.42 6.27 4.26
C LYS A 244 -21.44 4.82 3.77
N SER A 245 -21.30 3.84 4.67
CA SER A 245 -21.20 2.42 4.34
C SER A 245 -22.53 1.70 4.53
N ARG A 246 -22.79 0.70 3.69
CA ARG A 246 -23.89 -0.27 3.90
C ARG A 246 -23.52 -1.38 4.90
N LYS A 247 -22.23 -1.50 5.25
CA LYS A 247 -21.67 -2.47 6.21
C LYS A 247 -20.81 -1.70 7.22
N PRO A 248 -21.41 -0.99 8.18
CA PRO A 248 -20.65 -0.17 9.11
C PRO A 248 -19.82 -0.98 10.11
N ASN A 249 -20.25 -2.18 10.53
CA ASN A 249 -19.49 -2.97 11.50
C ASN A 249 -18.24 -3.61 10.89
N SER A 250 -18.19 -3.81 9.56
CA SER A 250 -16.96 -4.25 8.88
C SER A 250 -15.85 -3.19 8.86
N ILE A 251 -16.13 -1.94 9.27
CA ILE A 251 -15.12 -0.87 9.36
C ILE A 251 -14.56 -0.82 10.77
N ILE A 252 -13.30 -1.21 10.94
CA ILE A 252 -12.66 -1.44 12.23
C ILE A 252 -11.49 -0.49 12.41
N ALA A 253 -11.45 0.21 13.55
CA ALA A 253 -10.30 1.02 13.92
C ALA A 253 -9.31 0.22 14.76
N THR A 254 -8.02 0.32 14.44
CA THR A 254 -6.94 -0.22 15.29
C THR A 254 -6.81 0.54 16.61
N GLY A 255 -7.14 1.84 16.61
CA GLY A 255 -7.09 2.69 17.80
C GLY A 255 -5.68 3.04 18.26
N ILE A 256 -4.67 2.82 17.41
CA ILE A 256 -3.28 3.19 17.65
C ILE A 256 -3.00 4.48 16.90
N HIS A 257 -2.37 5.47 17.54
CA HIS A 257 -1.86 6.63 16.81
C HIS A 257 -0.47 6.32 16.24
N THR A 258 -0.24 6.63 14.97
CA THR A 258 1.04 6.36 14.28
C THR A 258 2.25 7.05 14.92
N ARG A 259 2.02 8.15 15.66
CA ARG A 259 3.06 8.81 16.47
C ARG A 259 3.56 7.95 17.62
N GLU A 260 2.72 7.06 18.16
CA GLU A 260 3.12 6.13 19.24
C GLU A 260 4.11 5.06 18.74
N LEU A 261 4.21 4.88 17.41
CA LEU A 261 5.02 3.84 16.79
C LEU A 261 6.44 4.29 16.44
N GLY A 262 6.74 5.60 16.54
CA GLY A 262 8.06 6.14 16.17
C GLY A 262 8.50 5.76 14.76
N GLY A 263 7.55 5.59 13.82
CA GLY A 263 7.80 5.20 12.44
C GLY A 263 7.74 3.68 12.15
N ALA A 264 7.71 2.82 13.16
CA ALA A 264 7.66 1.36 12.98
C ALA A 264 6.31 0.86 12.43
N PHE A 265 6.31 -0.09 11.48
CA PHE A 265 5.08 -0.68 10.93
C PHE A 265 4.37 -1.68 11.84
N ARG A 266 5.01 -2.08 12.94
CA ARG A 266 4.59 -3.18 13.80
C ARG A 266 4.53 -2.69 15.25
N VAL A 267 3.60 -3.24 16.02
CA VAL A 267 3.59 -3.09 17.47
C VAL A 267 4.37 -4.22 18.13
N SER A 268 4.77 -4.03 19.40
CA SER A 268 5.33 -5.15 20.16
C SER A 268 4.31 -6.28 20.35
N PRO A 269 4.75 -7.55 20.47
CA PRO A 269 3.85 -8.67 20.72
C PRO A 269 2.94 -8.47 21.94
N ASP A 270 3.47 -7.92 23.04
CA ASP A 270 2.70 -7.65 24.25
C ASP A 270 1.60 -6.59 24.02
N LYS A 271 1.89 -5.55 23.22
CA LYS A 271 0.90 -4.56 22.84
C LYS A 271 -0.18 -5.19 21.95
N ALA A 272 0.18 -6.06 21.02
CA ALA A 272 -0.78 -6.79 20.19
C ALA A 272 -1.72 -7.66 21.05
N ARG A 273 -1.18 -8.45 21.99
CA ARG A 273 -1.96 -9.24 22.95
C ARG A 273 -2.89 -8.40 23.81
N THR A 274 -2.43 -7.24 24.27
CA THR A 274 -3.25 -6.31 25.08
C THR A 274 -4.45 -5.77 24.30
N LEU A 275 -4.30 -5.58 22.97
CA LEU A 275 -5.36 -5.06 22.11
C LEU A 275 -6.29 -6.14 21.57
N ALA A 276 -5.86 -7.41 21.56
CA ALA A 276 -6.57 -8.53 20.98
C ALA A 276 -8.02 -8.67 21.50
N PRO A 277 -8.32 -8.61 22.82
CA PRO A 277 -9.70 -8.73 23.30
C PRO A 277 -10.63 -7.65 22.76
N SER A 278 -10.16 -6.39 22.69
CA SER A 278 -10.97 -5.29 22.16
C SER A 278 -11.22 -5.43 20.65
N LEU A 279 -10.24 -5.92 19.90
CA LEU A 279 -10.39 -6.14 18.47
C LEU A 279 -11.31 -7.34 18.18
N LEU A 280 -11.22 -8.42 18.98
CA LEU A 280 -12.10 -9.58 18.88
C LEU A 280 -13.58 -9.19 18.99
N GLU A 281 -13.95 -8.33 19.94
CA GLU A 281 -15.33 -7.86 20.08
C GLU A 281 -15.83 -7.12 18.84
N LYS A 282 -14.97 -6.31 18.21
CA LYS A 282 -15.30 -5.64 16.93
C LYS A 282 -15.46 -6.64 15.80
N LEU A 283 -14.62 -7.68 15.74
CA LEU A 283 -14.71 -8.73 14.73
C LEU A 283 -15.97 -9.59 14.90
N ARG A 284 -16.38 -9.89 16.13
CA ARG A 284 -17.66 -10.57 16.41
C ARG A 284 -18.85 -9.75 15.93
N ALA A 285 -18.84 -8.43 16.17
CA ALA A 285 -19.88 -7.54 15.67
C ALA A 285 -19.91 -7.49 14.12
N ALA A 286 -18.74 -7.39 13.48
CA ALA A 286 -18.61 -7.43 12.02
C ALA A 286 -19.09 -8.77 11.42
N ARG A 287 -18.75 -9.89 12.05
CA ARG A 287 -19.19 -11.23 11.67
C ARG A 287 -20.72 -11.34 11.71
N ASN A 288 -21.34 -10.90 12.80
CA ASN A 288 -22.80 -10.98 12.95
C ASN A 288 -23.53 -10.08 11.94
N GLU A 289 -23.01 -8.89 11.64
CA GLU A 289 -23.52 -8.05 10.54
C GLU A 289 -23.40 -8.76 9.18
N HIS A 290 -22.28 -9.45 8.95
CA HIS A 290 -22.07 -10.19 7.72
C HIS A 290 -23.06 -11.35 7.56
N LEU A 291 -23.31 -12.11 8.63
CA LEU A 291 -24.30 -13.19 8.62
C LEU A 291 -25.71 -12.67 8.33
N ALA A 292 -26.13 -11.61 9.01
CA ALA A 292 -27.43 -10.98 8.76
C ALA A 292 -27.59 -10.54 7.29
N TYR A 293 -26.52 -9.98 6.71
CA TYR A 293 -26.50 -9.63 5.29
C TYR A 293 -26.66 -10.85 4.37
N LEU A 294 -25.99 -11.97 4.67
CA LEU A 294 -26.12 -13.19 3.88
C LEU A 294 -27.54 -13.78 3.95
N GLU A 295 -28.16 -13.76 5.15
CA GLU A 295 -29.53 -14.21 5.37
C GLU A 295 -30.53 -13.35 4.56
N GLU A 296 -30.38 -12.03 4.57
CA GLU A 296 -31.20 -11.10 3.77
C GLU A 296 -31.07 -11.38 2.28
N GLN A 297 -29.84 -11.64 1.79
CA GLN A 297 -29.63 -11.97 0.37
C GLN A 297 -30.28 -13.29 -0.03
N GLN A 298 -30.21 -14.30 0.83
CA GLN A 298 -30.79 -15.62 0.57
C GLN A 298 -32.32 -15.57 0.60
N ALA A 299 -32.92 -14.78 1.50
CA ALA A 299 -34.36 -14.56 1.55
C ALA A 299 -34.90 -13.75 0.35
N ALA A 300 -34.05 -12.92 -0.27
CA ALA A 300 -34.40 -12.13 -1.45
C ALA A 300 -34.26 -12.89 -2.79
N MET A 301 -33.71 -14.12 -2.79
CA MET A 301 -33.65 -14.94 -4.00
C MET A 301 -35.02 -15.57 -4.28
N PRO A 302 -35.61 -15.37 -5.48
CA PRO A 302 -36.86 -16.03 -5.84
C PRO A 302 -36.65 -17.54 -5.83
N VAL A 303 -37.50 -18.27 -5.11
CA VAL A 303 -37.55 -19.74 -5.17
C VAL A 303 -37.81 -20.10 -6.62
N ALA A 304 -36.84 -20.74 -7.27
CA ALA A 304 -37.03 -21.28 -8.61
C ALA A 304 -38.14 -22.33 -8.52
N ALA A 305 -39.29 -22.01 -9.12
CA ALA A 305 -40.44 -22.90 -9.26
C ALA A 305 -40.24 -23.85 -10.45
#